data_AF-A0A2M7WZ79-F1
#
_entry.id   AF-A0A2M7WZ79-F1
#
_cell.length_a   1.000
_cell.length_b   1.000
_cell.length_c   1.000
_cell.angle_alpha   90.00
_cell.angle_beta   90.00
_cell.angle_gamma   90.00
#
_symmetry.space_group_name_H-M   'P 1'
#
loop_
_entity.id
_entity.type
_entity.pdbx_description
1 polymer ?
#
loop_
_entity_poly.entity_id
_entity_poly.type
_entity_poly.pdbx_seq_one_letter_code
_entity_poly.pdbx_strand_id
1 'polypeptide(L)'
;IICGAILVSIDESFRPAAFFKKGNLILILALFSFAMADVLAGKTTQIISPFQTLAWQIVFLFPFSLPFWFLKRKAKTGETRRNILAIFGMSFMLIAVVSLLYQAFAQNVTLSNSIAMANGPLTLLLIVIIGKTNPHFLENHTLKIYLIRIGGSLLMYAAALGIIVNL
;
A
#
# COMPACT_ATOMS: atom_id res chain seq x y z
N ILE A 1 -7.64 12.23 -8.01
CA ILE A 1 -6.77 11.43 -7.11
C ILE A 1 -5.49 12.18 -6.72
N ILE A 2 -4.67 12.64 -7.67
CA ILE A 2 -3.38 13.32 -7.38
C ILE A 2 -3.52 14.51 -6.41
N CYS A 3 -4.47 15.43 -6.64
CA CYS A 3 -4.66 16.57 -5.74
C CYS A 3 -5.05 16.16 -4.31
N GLY A 4 -5.87 15.11 -4.17
CA GLY A 4 -6.21 14.56 -2.85
C GLY A 4 -5.01 13.90 -2.17
N ALA A 5 -4.17 13.19 -2.93
CA ALA A 5 -2.94 12.59 -2.40
C ALA A 5 -1.96 13.65 -1.89
N ILE A 6 -1.86 14.79 -2.58
CA ILE A 6 -1.06 15.93 -2.12
C ILE A 6 -1.60 16.44 -0.78
N LEU A 7 -2.92 16.65 -0.65
CA LEU A 7 -3.55 17.13 0.58
C LEU A 7 -3.35 16.16 1.76
N VAL A 8 -3.47 14.84 1.53
CA VAL A 8 -3.21 13.82 2.56
C VAL A 8 -1.73 13.83 2.99
N SER A 9 -0.82 14.20 2.10
CA SER A 9 0.62 14.24 2.35
C SER A 9 1.10 15.55 2.96
N ILE A 10 0.22 16.54 3.16
CA ILE A 10 0.61 17.80 3.80
C ILE A 10 0.89 17.55 5.28
N ASP A 11 2.02 18.07 5.71
CA ASP A 11 2.45 18.17 7.10
C ASP A 11 2.85 19.62 7.41
N GLU A 12 2.80 20.00 8.68
CA GLU A 12 3.26 21.28 9.22
C GLU A 12 4.72 21.60 8.81
N SER A 13 5.52 20.56 8.53
CA SER A 13 6.93 20.66 8.17
C SER A 13 7.22 20.56 6.66
N PHE A 14 6.20 20.60 5.79
CA PHE A 14 6.35 20.33 4.36
C PHE A 14 7.38 21.25 3.68
N ARG A 15 8.52 20.68 3.29
CA ARG A 15 9.58 21.37 2.54
C ARG A 15 9.74 20.69 1.18
N PRO A 16 9.59 21.40 0.05
CA PRO A 16 9.78 20.82 -1.29
C PRO A 16 11.16 20.16 -1.46
N ALA A 17 12.20 20.72 -0.84
CA ALA A 17 13.54 20.15 -0.84
C ALA A 17 13.63 18.76 -0.14
N ALA A 18 12.66 18.40 0.69
CA ALA A 18 12.60 17.07 1.29
C ALA A 18 12.35 15.97 0.25
N PHE A 19 11.71 16.26 -0.89
CA PHE A 19 11.46 15.28 -1.96
C PHE A 19 12.74 14.69 -2.55
N PHE A 20 13.82 15.48 -2.61
CA PHE A 20 15.09 15.06 -3.20
C PHE A 20 16.02 14.36 -2.19
N LYS A 21 15.56 14.12 -0.95
CA LYS A 21 16.32 13.31 -0.01
C LYS A 21 16.40 11.87 -0.51
N LYS A 22 17.58 11.25 -0.38
CA LYS A 22 17.85 9.88 -0.82
C LYS A 22 16.78 8.86 -0.41
N GLY A 23 16.28 8.95 0.84
CA GLY A 23 15.22 8.06 1.31
C GLY A 23 13.91 8.20 0.54
N ASN A 24 13.50 9.42 0.21
CA ASN A 24 12.28 9.69 -0.56
C ASN A 24 12.43 9.28 -2.02
N LEU A 25 13.62 9.44 -2.61
CA LEU A 25 13.91 8.95 -3.96
C LEU A 25 13.83 7.42 -4.04
N ILE A 26 14.33 6.70 -3.02
CA ILE A 26 14.19 5.24 -2.93
C ILE A 26 12.71 4.84 -2.83
N LEU A 27 11.92 5.56 -2.04
CA LEU A 27 10.48 5.31 -1.92
C LEU A 27 9.76 5.53 -3.26
N ILE A 28 10.04 6.63 -3.96
CA ILE A 28 9.47 6.92 -5.28
C ILE A 28 9.82 5.83 -6.28
N LEU A 29 11.09 5.39 -6.32
CA LEU A 29 11.53 4.28 -7.16
C LEU A 29 10.80 2.97 -6.82
N ALA A 30 10.59 2.69 -5.54
CA ALA A 30 9.86 1.51 -5.09
C ALA A 30 8.38 1.56 -5.54
N LEU A 31 7.72 2.71 -5.38
CA LEU A 31 6.34 2.91 -5.82
C LEU A 31 6.20 2.81 -7.33
N PHE A 32 7.15 3.37 -8.09
CA PHE A 32 7.19 3.23 -9.54
C PHE A 32 7.36 1.77 -9.97
N SER A 33 8.28 1.04 -9.33
CA SER A 33 8.49 -0.39 -9.60
C SER A 33 7.24 -1.22 -9.28
N PHE A 34 6.55 -0.87 -8.19
CA PHE A 34 5.29 -1.50 -7.79
C PHE A 34 4.19 -1.26 -8.84
N ALA A 35 4.00 -0.01 -9.28
CA ALA A 35 3.02 0.32 -10.32
C ALA A 35 3.32 -0.39 -11.66
N MET A 36 4.60 -0.49 -12.05
CA MET A 36 4.98 -1.28 -13.22
C MET A 36 4.65 -2.76 -13.05
N ALA A 37 4.88 -3.31 -11.87
CA ALA A 37 4.55 -4.70 -11.57
C ALA A 37 3.04 -4.96 -11.71
N ASP A 38 2.18 -4.05 -11.22
CA ASP A 38 0.71 -4.18 -11.36
C ASP A 38 0.26 -4.19 -12.83
N VAL A 39 0.85 -3.31 -13.66
CA VAL A 39 0.54 -3.28 -15.10
C VAL A 39 0.98 -4.56 -15.81
N LEU A 40 2.18 -5.07 -15.47
CA LEU A 40 2.67 -6.33 -16.04
C LEU A 40 1.88 -7.53 -15.54
N ALA A 41 1.46 -7.53 -14.27
CA ALA A 41 0.59 -8.53 -13.70
C ALA A 41 -0.74 -8.56 -14.45
N GLY A 42 -1.38 -7.42 -14.68
CA GLY A 42 -2.61 -7.33 -15.46
C GLY A 42 -2.48 -7.82 -16.90
N LYS A 43 -1.34 -7.56 -17.57
CA LYS A 43 -1.06 -8.16 -18.89
C LYS A 43 -0.88 -9.67 -18.80
N THR A 44 -0.26 -10.16 -17.74
CA THR A 44 -0.01 -11.59 -17.54
C THR A 44 -1.29 -12.35 -17.25
N THR A 45 -2.21 -11.77 -16.46
CA THR A 45 -3.52 -12.38 -16.16
C THR A 45 -4.47 -12.47 -17.35
N GLN A 46 -4.18 -11.77 -18.45
CA GLN A 46 -4.87 -11.93 -19.73
C GLN A 46 -4.38 -13.16 -20.52
N ILE A 47 -3.18 -13.66 -20.22
CA ILE A 47 -2.54 -14.78 -20.93
C ILE A 47 -2.67 -16.07 -20.12
N ILE A 48 -2.49 -16.00 -18.80
CA ILE A 48 -2.59 -17.13 -17.86
C ILE A 48 -3.53 -16.78 -16.72
N SER A 49 -3.99 -17.77 -15.96
CA SER A 49 -4.99 -17.50 -14.92
C SER A 49 -4.43 -16.62 -13.78
N PRO A 50 -5.26 -15.80 -13.11
CA PRO A 50 -4.85 -15.00 -11.96
C PRO A 50 -4.13 -15.80 -10.87
N PHE A 51 -4.64 -16.99 -10.57
CA PHE A 51 -4.06 -17.89 -9.59
C PHE A 51 -2.71 -18.46 -10.03
N GLN A 52 -2.53 -18.76 -11.31
CA GLN A 52 -1.24 -19.19 -11.84
C GLN A 52 -0.22 -18.05 -11.77
N THR A 53 -0.63 -16.83 -12.09
CA THR A 53 0.25 -15.64 -11.99
C THR A 53 0.70 -15.43 -10.54
N LEU A 54 -0.23 -15.50 -9.59
CA LEU A 54 0.07 -15.41 -8.16
C LEU A 54 1.01 -16.54 -7.69
N ALA A 55 0.76 -17.78 -8.11
CA ALA A 55 1.60 -18.92 -7.75
C ALA A 55 3.05 -18.72 -8.21
N TRP A 56 3.25 -18.30 -9.46
CA TRP A 56 4.59 -17.97 -9.97
C TRP A 56 5.24 -16.83 -9.20
N GLN A 57 4.49 -15.78 -8.86
CA GLN A 57 5.01 -14.68 -8.05
C GLN A 57 5.54 -15.18 -6.70
N ILE A 58 4.81 -16.05 -6.00
CA ILE A 58 5.22 -16.63 -4.71
C ILE A 58 6.48 -17.48 -4.88
N VAL A 59 6.51 -18.34 -5.90
CA VAL A 59 7.66 -19.22 -6.19
C VAL A 59 8.94 -18.41 -6.43
N PHE A 60 8.85 -17.32 -7.20
CA PHE A 60 10.01 -16.48 -7.50
C PHE A 60 10.38 -15.52 -6.36
N LEU A 61 9.45 -15.19 -5.45
CA LEU A 61 9.73 -14.29 -4.33
C LEU A 61 10.89 -14.79 -3.44
N PHE A 62 10.96 -16.10 -3.21
CA PHE A 62 11.99 -16.72 -2.37
C PHE A 62 13.41 -16.60 -2.96
N PRO A 63 13.70 -17.04 -4.20
CA PRO A 63 15.04 -16.90 -4.78
C PRO A 63 15.45 -15.43 -4.97
N PHE A 64 14.51 -14.52 -5.27
CA PHE A 64 14.84 -13.09 -5.40
C PHE A 64 15.08 -12.39 -4.05
N SER A 65 14.51 -12.90 -2.95
CA SER A 65 14.77 -12.36 -1.60
C SER A 65 16.03 -12.94 -0.95
N LEU A 66 16.52 -14.09 -1.43
CA LEU A 66 17.69 -14.79 -0.88
C LEU A 66 18.98 -13.94 -0.84
N PRO A 67 19.37 -13.18 -1.88
CA PRO A 67 20.57 -12.33 -1.83
C PRO A 67 20.49 -11.27 -0.72
N PHE A 68 19.30 -10.75 -0.44
CA PHE A 68 19.08 -9.72 0.58
C PHE A 68 19.10 -10.26 2.00
N TRP A 69 18.81 -11.56 2.18
CA TRP A 69 18.93 -12.23 3.47
C TRP A 69 20.39 -12.23 3.96
N PHE A 70 21.34 -12.49 3.06
CA PHE A 70 22.77 -12.48 3.39
C PHE A 70 23.29 -11.06 3.71
N LEU A 71 22.75 -10.03 3.07
CA LEU A 71 23.10 -8.62 3.31
C LEU A 71 22.61 -8.11 4.68
N LYS A 72 21.55 -8.71 5.25
CA LYS A 72 20.93 -8.26 6.51
C LYS A 72 21.31 -9.09 7.75
N ARG A 73 22.34 -9.95 7.68
CA ARG A 73 22.81 -10.81 8.79
C ARG A 73 23.10 -10.09 10.12
N LYS A 74 23.23 -8.75 10.13
CA LYS A 74 23.43 -7.92 11.33
C LYS A 74 22.15 -7.38 11.98
N ALA A 75 20.98 -7.55 11.36
CA ALA A 75 19.72 -7.17 11.97
C ALA A 75 19.37 -8.23 13.02
N LYS A 76 19.56 -7.93 14.32
CA LYS A 76 19.07 -8.76 15.42
C LYS A 76 17.54 -8.82 15.33
N THR A 77 17.01 -9.88 14.74
CA THR A 77 15.58 -10.18 14.74
C THR A 77 15.23 -10.71 16.13
N GLY A 78 14.77 -9.82 17.02
CA GLY A 78 14.18 -10.17 18.32
C GLY A 78 12.80 -10.81 18.14
N GLU A 79 12.75 -11.91 17.40
CA GLU A 79 11.53 -12.62 17.01
C GLU A 79 11.07 -13.51 18.16
N THR A 80 10.18 -12.99 19.00
CA THR A 80 9.47 -13.78 20.02
C THR A 80 8.42 -14.67 19.33
N ARG A 81 8.10 -15.87 19.85
CA ARG A 81 7.05 -16.77 19.29
C ARG A 81 5.71 -16.09 18.98
N ARG A 82 5.36 -15.03 19.73
CA ARG A 82 4.15 -14.20 19.51
C ARG A 82 4.20 -13.42 18.18
N ASN A 83 5.38 -13.02 17.72
CA ASN A 83 5.57 -12.33 16.45
C ASN A 83 5.41 -13.28 15.27
N ILE A 84 5.81 -14.55 15.41
CA ILE A 84 5.65 -15.57 14.36
C ILE A 84 4.17 -15.81 14.05
N LEU A 85 3.32 -15.94 15.07
CA LEU A 85 1.87 -16.10 14.86
C LEU A 85 1.24 -14.86 14.21
N ALA A 86 1.69 -13.67 14.61
CA ALA A 86 1.24 -12.41 14.00
C ALA A 86 1.70 -12.29 12.53
N ILE A 87 2.94 -12.67 12.22
CA ILE A 87 3.48 -12.72 10.85
C ILE A 87 2.69 -13.71 10.01
N PHE A 88 2.36 -14.88 10.56
CA PHE A 88 1.57 -15.89 9.86
C PHE A 88 0.15 -15.40 9.56
N GLY A 89 -0.54 -14.83 10.56
CA GLY A 89 -1.87 -14.24 10.37
C GLY A 89 -1.87 -13.10 9.34
N MET A 90 -0.86 -12.22 9.40
CA MET A 90 -0.70 -11.15 8.42
C MET A 90 -0.43 -11.68 7.01
N SER A 91 0.40 -12.72 6.88
CA SER A 91 0.72 -13.35 5.60
C SER A 91 -0.50 -14.03 4.98
N PHE A 92 -1.33 -14.67 5.79
CA PHE A 92 -2.58 -15.28 5.33
C PHE A 92 -3.57 -14.23 4.80
N MET A 93 -3.78 -13.14 5.55
CA MET A 93 -4.61 -12.02 5.10
C MET A 93 -4.06 -11.37 3.83
N LEU A 94 -2.74 -11.23 3.74
CA LEU A 94 -2.08 -10.70 2.55
C LEU A 94 -2.35 -11.57 1.32
N ILE A 95 -2.21 -12.90 1.43
CA ILE A 95 -2.50 -13.82 0.32
C ILE A 95 -3.96 -13.70 -0.13
N ALA A 96 -4.91 -13.60 0.81
CA ALA A 96 -6.32 -13.44 0.49
C ALA A 96 -6.59 -12.13 -0.27
N VAL A 97 -6.05 -11.00 0.22
CA VAL A 97 -6.20 -9.69 -0.44
C VAL A 97 -5.56 -9.68 -1.81
N VAL A 98 -4.34 -10.22 -1.94
CA VAL A 98 -3.62 -10.26 -3.22
C VAL A 98 -4.36 -11.16 -4.22
N SER A 99 -4.94 -12.28 -3.79
CA SER A 99 -5.74 -13.15 -4.67
C SER A 99 -6.94 -12.40 -5.28
N LEU A 100 -7.65 -11.61 -4.46
CA LEU A 100 -8.75 -10.78 -4.93
C LEU A 100 -8.26 -9.67 -5.88
N LEU A 101 -7.09 -9.08 -5.60
CA LEU A 101 -6.49 -8.06 -6.46
C LEU A 101 -6.14 -8.62 -7.84
N TYR A 102 -5.54 -9.81 -7.92
CA TYR A 102 -5.21 -10.45 -9.20
C TYR A 102 -6.46 -10.84 -10.00
N GLN A 103 -7.54 -11.26 -9.33
CA GLN A 103 -8.83 -11.45 -10.01
C GLN A 103 -9.37 -10.14 -10.56
N ALA A 104 -9.26 -9.05 -9.81
CA ALA A 104 -9.68 -7.74 -10.26
C ALA A 104 -8.82 -7.23 -11.44
N PHE A 105 -7.50 -7.51 -11.45
CA PHE A 105 -6.61 -7.17 -12.56
C PHE A 105 -6.99 -7.85 -13.87
N ALA A 106 -7.57 -9.06 -13.83
CA ALA A 106 -8.08 -9.73 -15.02
C ALA A 106 -9.27 -8.99 -15.65
N GLN A 107 -10.03 -8.21 -14.86
CA GLN A 107 -11.14 -7.40 -15.35
C GLN A 107 -10.64 -6.03 -15.82
N ASN A 108 -10.00 -5.27 -14.93
CA ASN A 108 -9.45 -3.95 -15.25
C ASN A 108 -8.42 -3.50 -14.19
N VAL A 109 -7.17 -3.28 -14.61
CA VAL A 109 -6.07 -2.83 -13.73
C VAL A 109 -6.35 -1.45 -13.14
N THR A 110 -6.95 -0.54 -13.91
CA THR A 110 -7.26 0.83 -13.46
C THR A 110 -8.36 0.82 -12.39
N LEU A 111 -9.39 0.01 -12.57
CA LEU A 111 -10.47 -0.16 -11.58
C LEU A 111 -9.90 -0.76 -10.28
N SER A 112 -9.09 -1.81 -10.40
CA SER A 112 -8.46 -2.49 -9.28
C SER A 112 -7.57 -1.56 -8.45
N ASN A 113 -6.73 -0.78 -9.12
CA ASN A 113 -5.87 0.20 -8.45
C ASN A 113 -6.68 1.33 -7.81
N SER A 114 -7.78 1.76 -8.44
CA SER A 114 -8.67 2.77 -7.88
C SER A 114 -9.38 2.27 -6.60
N ILE A 115 -9.84 1.01 -6.59
CA ILE A 115 -10.42 0.36 -5.41
C ILE A 115 -9.38 0.17 -4.31
N ALA A 116 -8.17 -0.27 -4.65
CA ALA A 116 -7.08 -0.41 -3.68
C ALA A 116 -6.73 0.93 -3.02
N MET A 117 -6.75 2.03 -3.77
CA MET A 117 -6.54 3.38 -3.23
C MET A 117 -7.67 3.85 -2.30
N ALA A 118 -8.89 3.35 -2.48
CA ALA A 118 -10.02 3.64 -1.60
C ALA A 118 -9.86 3.03 -0.18
N ASN A 119 -8.91 2.10 0.00
CA ASN A 119 -8.57 1.55 1.31
C ASN A 119 -7.84 2.54 2.23
N GLY A 120 -7.10 3.51 1.67
CA GLY A 120 -6.38 4.52 2.45
C GLY A 120 -7.29 5.32 3.41
N PRO A 121 -8.40 5.90 2.94
CA PRO A 121 -9.41 6.56 3.77
C PRO A 121 -9.99 5.65 4.87
N LEU A 122 -10.31 4.39 4.56
CA LEU A 122 -10.84 3.42 5.52
C LEU A 122 -9.81 3.10 6.62
N THR A 123 -8.55 2.92 6.22
CA THR A 123 -7.45 2.69 7.15
C THR A 123 -7.24 3.89 8.07
N LEU A 124 -7.30 5.11 7.54
CA LEU A 124 -7.20 6.34 8.33
C LEU A 124 -8.36 6.47 9.34
N LEU A 125 -9.60 6.15 8.94
CA LEU A 125 -10.74 6.11 9.87
C LEU A 125 -10.53 5.08 10.99
N LEU A 126 -10.08 3.86 10.65
CA LEU A 126 -9.80 2.83 11.64
C LEU A 126 -8.68 3.23 12.62
N ILE A 127 -7.60 3.82 12.12
CA ILE A 127 -6.50 4.33 12.96
C ILE A 127 -7.00 5.46 13.88
N VAL A 128 -7.87 6.35 13.41
CA VAL A 128 -8.47 7.40 14.25
C VAL A 128 -9.36 6.80 15.34
N ILE A 129 -10.16 5.78 15.02
CA ILE A 129 -11.01 5.09 16.01
C ILE A 129 -10.15 4.36 17.05
N ILE A 130 -9.14 3.60 16.61
CA ILE A 130 -8.20 2.89 17.50
C ILE A 130 -7.34 3.89 18.30
N GLY A 131 -7.00 5.02 17.70
CA GLY A 131 -6.25 6.10 18.31
C GLY A 131 -6.96 6.75 19.50
N LYS A 132 -8.30 6.69 19.56
CA LYS A 132 -9.06 7.13 20.75
C LYS A 132 -8.78 6.26 21.98
N THR A 133 -8.52 4.96 21.79
CA THR A 133 -8.22 4.04 22.91
C THR A 133 -6.72 3.88 23.14
N ASN A 134 -5.90 4.10 22.11
CA ASN A 134 -4.44 4.05 22.20
C ASN A 134 -3.82 5.26 21.48
N PRO A 135 -3.58 6.38 22.21
CA PRO A 135 -3.12 7.65 21.63
C PRO A 135 -1.78 7.56 20.91
N HIS A 136 -0.95 6.56 21.21
CA HIS A 136 0.35 6.34 20.56
C HIS A 136 0.25 6.02 19.06
N PHE A 137 -0.92 5.61 18.56
CA PHE A 137 -1.13 5.36 17.12
C PHE A 137 -1.48 6.60 16.31
N LEU A 138 -1.75 7.74 16.97
CA LEU A 138 -1.99 9.01 16.30
C LEU A 138 -0.72 9.84 16.29
N GLU A 139 -0.38 10.37 15.13
CA GLU A 139 0.68 11.37 15.03
C GLU A 139 0.26 12.65 15.78
N ASN A 140 1.19 13.27 16.49
CA ASN A 140 0.97 14.53 17.20
C ASN A 140 0.91 15.71 16.23
N HIS A 141 -0.19 15.79 15.47
CA HIS A 141 -0.49 16.88 14.56
C HIS A 141 -1.65 17.72 15.06
N THR A 142 -1.70 18.98 14.60
CA THR A 142 -2.85 19.83 14.91
C THR A 142 -4.14 19.29 14.26
N LEU A 143 -5.29 19.55 14.89
CA LEU A 143 -6.61 19.16 14.37
C LEU A 143 -6.87 19.69 12.94
N LYS A 144 -6.23 20.82 12.58
CA LYS A 144 -6.26 21.39 11.22
C LYS A 144 -5.65 20.43 10.17
N ILE A 145 -4.51 19.80 10.46
CA ILE A 145 -3.90 18.81 9.56
C ILE A 145 -4.83 17.62 9.38
N TYR A 146 -5.40 17.09 10.46
CA TYR A 146 -6.32 15.96 10.38
C TYR A 146 -7.53 16.26 9.48
N LEU A 147 -8.10 17.47 9.57
CA LEU A 147 -9.18 17.90 8.68
C LEU A 147 -8.75 17.99 7.22
N ILE A 148 -7.55 18.51 6.93
CA ILE A 148 -6.99 18.57 5.57
C ILE A 148 -6.78 17.16 5.02
N ARG A 149 -6.23 16.24 5.82
CA ARG A 149 -6.02 14.83 5.44
C ARG A 149 -7.34 14.09 5.22
N ILE A 150 -8.35 14.34 6.04
CA ILE A 150 -9.70 13.78 5.83
C ILE A 150 -10.31 14.33 4.54
N GLY A 151 -10.22 15.65 4.30
CA GLY A 151 -10.70 16.27 3.06
C GLY A 151 -10.00 15.72 1.81
N GLY A 152 -8.68 15.57 1.85
CA GLY A 152 -7.90 14.94 0.78
C GLY A 152 -8.29 13.48 0.56
N SER A 153 -8.50 12.72 1.64
CA SER A 153 -8.94 11.32 1.59
C SER A 153 -10.33 11.18 0.96
N LEU A 154 -11.28 12.06 1.31
CA LEU A 154 -12.61 12.09 0.71
C LEU A 154 -12.58 12.45 -0.78
N LEU A 155 -11.73 13.41 -1.18
CA LEU A 155 -11.53 13.73 -2.60
C LEU A 155 -10.93 12.57 -3.39
N MET A 156 -10.00 11.82 -2.79
CA MET A 156 -9.46 10.59 -3.39
C MET A 156 -10.55 9.52 -3.55
N TYR A 157 -11.36 9.32 -2.51
CA TYR A 157 -12.46 8.35 -2.51
C TYR A 157 -13.53 8.71 -3.54
N ALA A 158 -13.96 9.97 -3.58
CA ALA A 158 -14.92 10.45 -4.57
C ALA A 158 -14.40 10.32 -6.01
N ALA A 159 -13.11 10.63 -6.23
CA ALA A 159 -12.49 10.44 -7.54
C ALA A 159 -12.39 8.96 -7.94
N ALA A 160 -12.06 8.06 -7.00
CA ALA A 160 -12.03 6.62 -7.25
C ALA A 160 -13.43 6.09 -7.58
N LEU A 161 -14.46 6.49 -6.83
CA LEU A 161 -15.85 6.15 -7.13
C LEU A 161 -16.29 6.71 -8.49
N GLY A 162 -15.92 7.94 -8.83
CA GLY A 162 -16.22 8.53 -10.13
C GLY A 162 -15.60 7.73 -11.28
N ILE A 163 -14.39 7.19 -11.11
CA ILE A 163 -13.77 6.28 -12.10
C ILE A 163 -14.56 4.98 -12.19
N ILE A 164 -14.96 4.38 -11.06
CA ILE A 164 -15.72 3.12 -11.01
C ILE A 164 -17.10 3.27 -11.68
N VAL A 165 -17.79 4.40 -11.48
CA VAL A 165 -19.15 4.62 -12.00
C VAL A 165 -19.17 4.99 -13.49
N ASN A 166 -18.10 5.58 -14.03
CA ASN A 166 -18.02 6.00 -15.43
C ASN A 166 -17.28 5.00 -16.35
N LEU A 167 -17.00 3.79 -15.86
CA LEU A 167 -16.40 2.67 -16.59
C LEU A 167 -17.46 1.61 -16.88
#